data_AF-A0A7X4E5Q4-F1
#
_entry.id   AF-A0A7X4E5Q4-F1
#
_cell.length_a   1.000
_cell.length_b   1.000
_cell.length_c   1.000
_cell.angle_alpha   90.00
_cell.angle_beta   90.00
_cell.angle_gamma   90.00
#
_symmetry.space_group_name_H-M   'P 1'
#
loop_
_entity.id
_entity.type
_entity.pdbx_description
1 polymer ?
#
loop_
_entity_poly.entity_id
_entity_poly.type
_entity_poly.pdbx_seq_one_letter_code
_entity_poly.pdbx_strand_id
1 'polypeptide(L)'
;MAASTRRRQAMTTTRIALTLFAAALFVAGAPEMVRAAEADYHHVYITSSAPPESVRWYIRHLGCEAIADRDDAANCHGVDVAFIVQPTMGSTQGTGVNHIGFSFADLTAKMAELEAVGVRGSGVRLQRFSDGSTLRESPGGYLHGYIFDPWGTRIEMVEDSDKLGFHHIHLSATDPAATLAWYQQMFGGEQATHAGTDDGLQFDNLWIFATEHPEGTPATTEGRAIDHIAFVVDDLDAAAEEMRSAGVEFAEDPQVPANGRTSARRALVRGPDNVRLAVVETGFAGIDSASAARVFADVTEPFDTPQTPWGEPDLQGVWTGNASHGIPLERPEDLVDIDSLTPEEAAARRERGTLGSIWGYEREWRDTTLSYDKNAPSTQVAMIIDPPDGRIPPLTPEGEQRAAQVAADNRRYSTSNVAGPEEVSPYVRCITRGLPNLMFPGVYNNGLQIYQGPGFVAIQKEMIHETRVIPTTAQPRLGDKLDTWLGDPQGRWEGDTLVVETTNFNGRASFRGSSPDMVLTERFTRLSPTRLEYQFTVSDPAIWTAPYTGRFTFDLDDEQYELVEYACHEGNYGMTNILSGARAREAEEASGR
;
A
#
# COMPACT_ATOMS: atom_id res chain seq x y z
N MET A 1 92.29 50.59 -34.89
CA MET A 1 91.49 50.19 -36.06
C MET A 1 90.13 50.87 -35.89
N ALA A 2 89.98 52.12 -36.35
CA ALA A 2 89.35 52.51 -37.63
C ALA A 2 87.90 52.00 -37.74
N ALA A 3 86.83 52.78 -37.93
CA ALA A 3 86.60 54.21 -38.21
C ALA A 3 85.14 54.54 -37.80
N SER A 4 84.86 55.62 -37.06
CA SER A 4 84.24 56.87 -37.55
C SER A 4 83.34 56.76 -38.79
N THR A 5 82.03 57.01 -38.64
CA THR A 5 81.33 58.04 -39.46
C THR A 5 80.00 58.50 -38.84
N ARG A 6 79.90 59.83 -38.66
CA ARG A 6 78.67 60.60 -38.36
C ARG A 6 77.93 60.97 -39.65
N ARG A 7 76.60 61.16 -39.55
CA ARG A 7 75.69 62.17 -40.19
C ARG A 7 74.33 61.53 -40.48
N ARG A 8 73.16 62.14 -40.30
CA ARG A 8 72.73 63.56 -40.33
C ARG A 8 71.43 63.73 -39.52
N GLN A 9 71.24 64.95 -39.02
CA GLN A 9 70.02 65.47 -38.41
C GLN A 9 68.86 65.58 -39.42
N ALA A 10 67.63 65.42 -38.93
CA ALA A 10 66.49 66.23 -39.32
C ALA A 10 65.55 66.40 -38.11
N MET A 11 65.53 67.61 -37.56
CA MET A 11 64.50 68.09 -36.63
C MET A 11 63.28 68.53 -37.45
N THR A 12 62.06 68.16 -37.02
CA THR A 12 60.94 69.12 -36.99
C THR A 12 59.75 68.64 -36.13
N THR A 13 59.38 69.50 -35.17
CA THR A 13 58.03 69.81 -34.64
C THR A 13 57.24 68.79 -33.81
N THR A 14 57.39 68.94 -32.49
CA THR A 14 56.35 69.22 -31.48
C THR A 14 54.89 68.86 -31.77
N ARG A 15 54.32 67.98 -30.93
CA ARG A 15 53.06 68.22 -30.20
C ARG A 15 52.95 67.26 -29.01
N ILE A 16 52.90 67.84 -27.83
CA ILE A 16 52.65 67.18 -26.54
C ILE A 16 51.16 66.83 -26.50
N ALA A 17 50.84 65.56 -26.29
CA ALA A 17 49.51 65.12 -25.88
C ALA A 17 49.66 64.26 -24.63
N LEU A 18 49.35 64.86 -23.48
CA LEU A 18 49.16 64.18 -22.21
C LEU A 18 48.00 63.19 -22.38
N THR A 19 48.24 61.89 -22.27
CA THR A 19 47.18 60.88 -22.20
C THR A 19 47.27 60.22 -20.82
N LEU A 20 46.25 60.48 -20.00
CA LEU A 20 46.02 59.80 -18.72
C LEU A 20 45.87 58.29 -18.99
N PHE A 21 46.76 57.48 -18.42
CA PHE A 21 46.54 56.04 -18.27
C PHE A 21 45.64 55.83 -17.05
N ALA A 22 44.35 55.58 -17.28
CA ALA A 22 43.48 54.99 -16.29
C ALA A 22 43.83 53.49 -16.19
N ALA A 23 44.33 53.07 -15.03
CA ALA A 23 44.50 51.65 -14.72
C ALA A 23 43.10 51.04 -14.53
N ALA A 24 42.62 50.31 -15.55
CA ALA A 24 41.46 49.46 -15.41
C ALA A 24 41.86 48.25 -14.54
N LEU A 25 41.31 48.19 -13.33
CA LEU A 25 41.25 46.94 -12.56
C LEU A 25 40.45 45.94 -13.40
N PHE A 26 41.12 44.89 -13.88
CA PHE A 26 40.45 43.65 -14.23
C PHE A 26 39.92 43.03 -12.94
N VAL A 27 38.66 43.30 -12.61
CA VAL A 27 37.88 42.37 -11.80
C VAL A 27 37.68 41.17 -12.70
N ALA A 28 38.42 40.10 -12.45
CA ALA A 28 38.07 38.79 -12.97
C ALA A 28 36.65 38.51 -12.44
N GLY A 29 35.65 38.61 -13.32
CA GLY A 29 34.34 38.07 -13.03
C GLY A 29 34.55 36.62 -12.66
N ALA A 30 34.11 36.22 -11.46
CA ALA A 30 33.75 34.83 -11.23
C ALA A 30 32.88 34.39 -12.43
N PRO A 31 33.01 33.16 -12.94
CA PRO A 31 32.04 32.68 -13.90
C PRO A 31 30.67 32.91 -13.26
N GLU A 32 29.82 33.70 -13.90
CA GLU A 32 28.40 33.67 -13.58
C GLU A 32 28.02 32.20 -13.72
N MET A 33 27.72 31.56 -12.60
CA MET A 33 27.03 30.29 -12.59
C MET A 33 25.83 30.51 -13.52
N VAL A 34 25.80 29.77 -14.62
CA VAL A 34 24.61 29.67 -15.45
C VAL A 34 23.59 29.05 -14.50
N ARG A 35 22.73 29.89 -13.90
CA ARG A 35 21.64 29.41 -13.07
C ARG A 35 20.91 28.39 -13.93
N ALA A 36 20.77 27.16 -13.42
CA ALA A 36 19.77 26.24 -13.90
C ALA A 36 18.51 27.06 -14.18
N ALA A 37 17.98 26.96 -15.40
CA ALA A 37 16.64 27.45 -15.70
C ALA A 37 15.73 27.00 -14.56
N GLU A 38 14.88 27.91 -14.05
CA GLU A 38 13.98 27.66 -12.92
C GLU A 38 13.39 26.25 -13.05
N ALA A 39 13.78 25.35 -12.15
CA ALA A 39 13.36 23.97 -12.24
C ALA A 39 11.96 23.88 -11.63
N ASP A 40 10.96 23.58 -12.44
CA ASP A 40 9.60 23.38 -11.95
C ASP A 40 9.52 22.06 -11.21
N TYR A 41 8.89 22.08 -10.02
CA TYR A 41 8.52 20.85 -9.35
C TYR A 41 7.46 20.13 -10.17
N HIS A 42 7.64 18.83 -10.42
CA HIS A 42 6.74 18.13 -11.33
C HIS A 42 6.09 16.87 -10.72
N HIS A 43 6.82 16.05 -9.94
CA HIS A 43 6.24 14.79 -9.45
C HIS A 43 6.66 14.40 -8.03
N VAL A 44 5.74 13.83 -7.25
CA VAL A 44 6.07 12.95 -6.13
C VAL A 44 5.87 11.50 -6.54
N TYR A 45 6.80 10.62 -6.19
CA TYR A 45 6.71 9.19 -6.47
C TYR A 45 6.38 8.40 -5.21
N ILE A 46 5.20 7.79 -5.20
CA ILE A 46 4.67 6.99 -4.11
C ILE A 46 4.75 5.52 -4.49
N THR A 47 5.21 4.67 -3.57
CA THR A 47 5.23 3.23 -3.80
C THR A 47 3.81 2.67 -3.73
N SER A 48 3.41 1.94 -4.76
CA SER A 48 2.12 1.26 -4.82
C SER A 48 2.30 -0.17 -5.30
N SER A 49 1.31 -1.03 -5.02
CA SER A 49 1.23 -2.34 -5.68
C SER A 49 0.16 -2.40 -6.76
N ALA A 50 -0.60 -1.33 -6.95
CA ALA A 50 -1.62 -1.25 -7.97
C ALA A 50 -1.77 0.24 -8.29
N PRO A 51 -0.89 0.80 -9.15
CA PRO A 51 -0.93 2.21 -9.52
C PRO A 51 -2.33 2.68 -9.92
N PRO A 52 -3.14 1.90 -10.67
CA PRO A 52 -4.52 2.30 -10.97
C PRO A 52 -5.42 2.40 -9.73
N GLU A 53 -5.24 1.52 -8.73
CA GLU A 53 -5.89 1.62 -7.41
C GLU A 53 -5.56 2.98 -6.77
N SER A 54 -4.27 3.32 -6.76
CA SER A 54 -3.78 4.55 -6.17
C SER A 54 -4.27 5.82 -6.84
N VAL A 55 -4.24 5.87 -8.16
CA VAL A 55 -4.78 7.00 -8.93
C VAL A 55 -6.23 7.24 -8.54
N ARG A 56 -7.07 6.20 -8.55
CA ARG A 56 -8.49 6.34 -8.21
C ARG A 56 -8.72 6.71 -6.75
N TRP A 57 -7.90 6.21 -5.83
CA TRP A 57 -7.96 6.58 -4.43
C TRP A 57 -7.67 8.08 -4.24
N TYR A 58 -6.60 8.60 -4.86
CA TYR A 58 -6.23 10.01 -4.77
C TYR A 58 -7.27 10.93 -5.44
N ILE A 59 -7.84 10.50 -6.58
CA ILE A 59 -8.97 11.21 -7.21
C ILE A 59 -10.17 11.27 -6.26
N ARG A 60 -10.56 10.12 -5.70
CA ARG A 60 -11.74 10.00 -4.84
C ARG A 60 -11.63 10.78 -3.54
N HIS A 61 -10.48 10.68 -2.87
CA HIS A 61 -10.33 11.17 -1.50
C HIS A 61 -9.62 12.51 -1.41
N LEU A 62 -8.76 12.87 -2.38
CA LEU A 62 -7.94 14.08 -2.32
C LEU A 62 -8.23 15.07 -3.45
N GLY A 63 -9.24 14.81 -4.28
CA GLY A 63 -9.68 15.74 -5.32
C GLY A 63 -8.72 15.87 -6.51
N CYS A 64 -7.81 14.89 -6.68
CA CYS A 64 -6.95 14.84 -7.85
C CYS A 64 -7.73 14.48 -9.12
N GLU A 65 -7.12 14.66 -10.28
CA GLU A 65 -7.68 14.38 -11.60
C GLU A 65 -6.87 13.27 -12.31
N ALA A 66 -7.56 12.47 -13.11
CA ALA A 66 -6.89 11.47 -13.94
C ALA A 66 -6.08 12.18 -15.04
N ILE A 67 -4.87 11.70 -15.30
CA ILE A 67 -4.05 12.16 -16.43
C ILE A 67 -4.36 11.27 -17.63
N ALA A 68 -4.65 11.88 -18.79
CA ALA A 68 -4.91 11.11 -20.00
C ALA A 68 -3.73 10.18 -20.33
N ASP A 69 -4.03 8.93 -20.68
CA ASP A 69 -3.07 7.89 -21.04
C ASP A 69 -2.08 7.47 -19.91
N ARG A 70 -2.32 7.91 -18.67
CA ARG A 70 -1.60 7.50 -17.45
C ARG A 70 -2.57 6.85 -16.45
N ASP A 71 -2.37 5.57 -16.17
CA ASP A 71 -3.08 4.82 -15.13
C ASP A 71 -2.26 4.69 -13.83
N ASP A 72 -1.07 5.30 -13.82
CA ASP A 72 -0.08 5.27 -12.76
C ASP A 72 0.24 6.66 -12.18
N ALA A 73 -0.48 7.71 -12.58
CA ALA A 73 -0.40 9.02 -11.94
C ALA A 73 -1.72 9.79 -11.94
N ALA A 74 -1.88 10.66 -10.95
CA ALA A 74 -2.98 11.61 -10.85
C ALA A 74 -2.42 13.03 -10.78
N ASN A 75 -3.07 13.99 -11.44
CA ASN A 75 -2.74 15.40 -11.29
C ASN A 75 -3.48 15.96 -10.08
N CYS A 76 -2.75 16.44 -9.09
CA CYS A 76 -3.29 16.94 -7.84
C CYS A 76 -3.11 18.46 -7.77
N HIS A 77 -3.78 19.20 -8.66
CA HIS A 77 -3.69 20.67 -8.76
C HIS A 77 -2.33 21.18 -9.25
N GLY A 78 -1.88 20.67 -10.40
CA GLY A 78 -0.62 21.10 -11.03
C GLY A 78 0.62 20.33 -10.57
N VAL A 79 0.49 19.47 -9.57
CA VAL A 79 1.52 18.52 -9.13
C VAL A 79 1.08 17.10 -9.46
N ASP A 80 1.91 16.35 -10.17
CA ASP A 80 1.60 14.96 -10.47
C ASP A 80 2.03 14.04 -9.29
N VAL A 81 1.09 13.25 -8.79
CA VAL A 81 1.38 12.15 -7.86
C VAL A 81 1.48 10.87 -8.68
N ALA A 82 2.70 10.36 -8.84
CA ALA A 82 3.00 9.15 -9.60
C ALA A 82 3.19 7.95 -8.68
N PHE A 83 2.77 6.78 -9.13
CA PHE A 83 2.77 5.53 -8.36
C PHE A 83 3.68 4.50 -9.00
N ILE A 84 4.70 4.05 -8.26
CA ILE A 84 5.66 3.06 -8.74
C ILE A 84 5.39 1.68 -8.15
N VAL A 85 5.41 0.66 -9.00
CA VAL A 85 5.20 -0.73 -8.59
C VAL A 85 6.44 -1.25 -7.89
N GLN A 86 6.45 -1.17 -6.55
CA GLN A 86 7.50 -1.79 -5.74
C GLN A 86 7.03 -2.05 -4.30
N PRO A 87 7.61 -3.05 -3.60
CA PRO A 87 7.40 -3.22 -2.17
C PRO A 87 7.78 -1.97 -1.39
N THR A 88 6.94 -1.58 -0.44
CA THR A 88 7.29 -0.52 0.53
C THR A 88 8.06 -1.11 1.70
N MET A 89 9.16 -0.48 2.07
CA MET A 89 9.98 -0.82 3.24
C MET A 89 9.47 -0.14 4.52
N GLY A 90 8.40 0.65 4.44
CA GLY A 90 7.76 1.31 5.57
C GLY A 90 7.17 2.68 5.21
N SER A 91 6.48 3.29 6.18
CA SER A 91 5.89 4.63 6.03
C SER A 91 6.95 5.72 5.81
N THR A 92 6.50 6.92 5.44
CA THR A 92 7.32 8.13 5.29
C THR A 92 7.88 8.70 6.61
N GLN A 93 7.27 8.34 7.75
CA GLN A 93 7.71 8.82 9.06
C GLN A 93 9.16 8.40 9.34
N GLY A 94 9.97 9.37 9.78
CA GLY A 94 11.39 9.17 10.08
C GLY A 94 12.32 9.15 8.87
N THR A 95 11.80 9.46 7.67
CA THR A 95 12.59 9.52 6.43
C THR A 95 12.82 10.97 6.00
N GLY A 96 13.76 11.20 5.08
CA GLY A 96 14.08 12.55 4.59
C GLY A 96 12.88 13.32 4.02
N VAL A 97 11.88 12.62 3.46
CA VAL A 97 10.56 13.20 3.14
C VAL A 97 9.54 12.70 4.15
N ASN A 98 9.13 13.56 5.08
CA ASN A 98 8.29 13.16 6.20
C ASN A 98 6.83 12.94 5.78
N HIS A 99 6.29 13.88 5.01
CA HIS A 99 4.91 13.88 4.52
C HIS A 99 4.75 14.83 3.33
N ILE A 100 3.61 14.69 2.66
CA ILE A 100 3.08 15.64 1.69
C ILE A 100 1.83 16.31 2.25
N GLY A 101 1.58 17.55 1.84
CA GLY A 101 0.46 18.35 2.30
C GLY A 101 -0.63 18.47 1.25
N PHE A 102 -1.89 18.34 1.66
CA PHE A 102 -3.06 18.72 0.88
C PHE A 102 -3.91 19.73 1.63
N SER A 103 -4.36 20.77 0.95
CA SER A 103 -5.15 21.84 1.54
C SER A 103 -6.60 21.84 1.09
N PHE A 104 -7.48 22.22 2.01
CA PHE A 104 -8.93 22.23 1.85
C PHE A 104 -9.51 23.52 2.44
N ALA A 105 -10.63 23.98 1.88
CA ALA A 105 -11.31 25.19 2.36
C ALA A 105 -12.04 24.97 3.71
N ASP A 106 -12.52 23.75 3.98
CA ASP A 106 -13.14 23.36 5.25
C ASP A 106 -12.53 22.01 5.66
N LEU A 107 -11.49 22.08 6.49
CA LEU A 107 -10.75 20.89 6.88
C LEU A 107 -11.54 20.03 7.87
N THR A 108 -12.41 20.65 8.69
CA THR A 108 -13.23 19.93 9.66
C THR A 108 -14.21 19.00 8.95
N ALA A 109 -14.91 19.50 7.93
CA ALA A 109 -15.81 18.69 7.12
C ALA A 109 -15.04 17.57 6.39
N LYS A 110 -13.87 17.89 5.83
CA LYS A 110 -13.07 16.89 5.10
C LYS A 110 -12.58 15.76 6.00
N MET A 111 -12.11 16.06 7.21
CA MET A 111 -11.66 15.03 8.15
C MET A 111 -12.82 14.14 8.62
N ALA A 112 -14.03 14.69 8.79
CA ALA A 112 -15.21 13.89 9.12
C ALA A 112 -15.61 12.94 7.98
N GLU A 113 -15.51 13.38 6.72
CA GLU A 113 -15.69 12.53 5.53
C GLU A 113 -14.70 11.35 5.55
N LEU A 114 -13.41 11.63 5.77
CA LEU A 114 -12.37 10.60 5.80
C LEU A 114 -12.50 9.66 7.01
N GLU A 115 -12.95 10.15 8.16
CA GLU A 115 -13.24 9.29 9.33
C GLU A 115 -14.38 8.32 9.05
N ALA A 116 -15.40 8.73 8.26
CA ALA A 116 -16.50 7.87 7.85
C ALA A 116 -16.04 6.74 6.92
N VAL A 117 -15.00 6.96 6.10
CA VAL A 117 -14.33 5.92 5.30
C VAL A 117 -13.59 4.94 6.22
N GLY A 118 -12.73 5.47 7.10
CA GLY A 118 -11.97 4.69 8.08
C GLY A 118 -11.04 3.64 7.46
N VAL A 119 -10.58 2.67 8.27
CA VAL A 119 -9.54 1.69 7.89
C VAL A 119 -10.07 0.42 7.20
N ARG A 120 -11.34 0.37 6.79
CA ARG A 120 -11.91 -0.83 6.16
C ARG A 120 -11.62 -0.81 4.66
N GLY A 121 -11.16 -1.93 4.09
CA GLY A 121 -10.84 -2.03 2.65
C GLY A 121 -9.62 -1.19 2.26
N SER A 122 -9.66 -0.51 1.10
CA SER A 122 -8.65 0.44 0.60
C SER A 122 -8.70 1.82 1.29
N GLY A 123 -9.15 1.88 2.55
CA GLY A 123 -9.57 3.11 3.23
C GLY A 123 -8.47 4.09 3.71
N VAL A 124 -8.83 4.97 4.65
CA VAL A 124 -8.00 6.08 5.17
C VAL A 124 -7.72 5.87 6.67
N ARG A 125 -6.47 6.01 7.10
CA ARG A 125 -6.12 5.95 8.53
C ARG A 125 -5.81 7.33 9.09
N LEU A 126 -6.66 7.83 9.99
CA LEU A 126 -6.43 9.10 10.66
C LEU A 126 -5.35 8.96 11.75
N GLN A 127 -4.46 9.94 11.84
CA GLN A 127 -3.54 10.10 12.97
C GLN A 127 -4.25 10.88 14.08
N ARG A 128 -4.23 10.34 15.29
CA ARG A 128 -4.69 11.06 16.48
C ARG A 128 -3.51 11.67 17.23
N PHE A 129 -3.70 12.87 17.74
CA PHE A 129 -2.76 13.49 18.67
C PHE A 129 -2.87 12.86 20.06
N SER A 130 -1.97 13.24 20.98
CA SER A 130 -1.88 12.67 22.32
C SER A 130 -3.15 12.82 23.18
N ASP A 131 -3.97 13.82 22.86
CA ASP A 131 -5.26 14.12 23.49
C ASP A 131 -6.45 13.41 22.80
N GLY A 132 -6.19 12.59 21.78
CA GLY A 132 -7.19 11.86 21.00
C GLY A 132 -7.86 12.66 19.88
N SER A 133 -7.58 13.96 19.75
CA SER A 133 -8.06 14.79 18.64
C SER A 133 -7.40 14.40 17.32
N THR A 134 -8.04 14.73 16.20
CA THR A 134 -7.52 14.52 14.83
C THR A 134 -7.09 15.82 14.15
N LEU A 135 -7.39 16.97 14.77
CA LEU A 135 -7.11 18.31 14.27
C LEU A 135 -6.46 19.16 15.34
N ARG A 136 -5.55 20.06 14.90
CA ARG A 136 -4.91 21.08 15.73
C ARG A 136 -4.83 22.41 15.01
N GLU A 137 -4.87 23.48 15.77
CA GLU A 137 -4.54 24.81 15.27
C GLU A 137 -3.00 24.96 15.24
N SER A 138 -2.48 25.44 14.12
CA SER A 138 -1.06 25.75 13.96
C SER A 138 -0.72 27.08 14.64
N PRO A 139 0.57 27.37 14.88
CA PRO A 139 1.00 28.70 15.34
C PRO A 139 0.57 29.85 14.41
N GLY A 140 0.43 29.56 13.10
CA GLY A 140 -0.06 30.49 12.08
C GLY A 140 -1.58 30.68 12.07
N GLY A 141 -2.33 29.98 12.94
CA GLY A 141 -3.79 30.13 13.09
C GLY A 141 -4.62 29.32 12.08
N TYR A 142 -4.01 28.39 11.35
CA TYR A 142 -4.72 27.48 10.44
C TYR A 142 -4.91 26.10 11.06
N LEU A 143 -5.96 25.39 10.67
CA LEU A 143 -6.17 24.01 11.13
C LEU A 143 -5.30 23.04 10.33
N HIS A 144 -4.77 22.02 11.00
CA HIS A 144 -4.09 20.90 10.36
C HIS A 144 -4.40 19.57 11.06
N GLY A 145 -4.25 18.48 10.33
CA GLY A 145 -4.33 17.10 10.83
C GLY A 145 -3.54 16.15 9.93
N TYR A 146 -3.41 14.88 10.31
CA TYR A 146 -2.70 13.91 9.47
C TYR A 146 -3.55 12.68 9.20
N ILE A 147 -3.40 12.16 7.98
CA ILE A 147 -3.91 10.86 7.56
C ILE A 147 -2.76 10.03 7.00
N PHE A 148 -3.04 8.74 6.83
CA PHE A 148 -2.23 7.85 6.03
C PHE A 148 -3.09 7.25 4.93
N ASP A 149 -2.54 7.23 3.73
CA ASP A 149 -3.08 6.46 2.61
C ASP A 149 -2.87 4.93 2.85
N PRO A 150 -3.45 4.07 2.00
CA PRO A 150 -3.26 2.62 2.07
C PRO A 150 -1.81 2.14 1.93
N TRP A 151 -0.93 2.97 1.36
CA TRP A 151 0.47 2.65 1.07
C TRP A 151 1.43 3.10 2.18
N GLY A 152 0.93 3.79 3.20
CA GLY A 152 1.70 4.26 4.34
C GLY A 152 2.32 5.66 4.14
N THR A 153 1.89 6.40 3.12
CA THR A 153 2.23 7.81 2.95
C THR A 153 1.55 8.61 4.03
N ARG A 154 2.32 9.34 4.83
CA ARG A 154 1.77 10.33 5.75
C ARG A 154 1.38 11.56 4.94
N ILE A 155 0.14 12.02 5.10
CA ILE A 155 -0.40 13.19 4.41
C ILE A 155 -0.87 14.17 5.48
N GLU A 156 -0.32 15.38 5.44
CA GLU A 156 -0.83 16.50 6.22
C GLU A 156 -2.01 17.13 5.49
N MET A 157 -3.09 17.33 6.23
CA MET A 157 -4.31 17.95 5.75
C MET A 157 -4.35 19.34 6.36
N VAL A 158 -4.39 20.39 5.55
CA VAL A 158 -4.26 21.79 5.97
C VAL A 158 -5.51 22.58 5.58
N GLU A 159 -5.94 23.51 6.43
CA GLU A 159 -6.99 24.46 6.07
C GLU A 159 -6.36 25.71 5.43
N ASP A 160 -6.49 25.82 4.11
CA ASP A 160 -6.05 26.99 3.34
C ASP A 160 -7.05 27.20 2.19
N SER A 161 -7.79 28.30 2.24
CA SER A 161 -8.78 28.64 1.21
C SER A 161 -8.18 29.31 -0.03
N ASP A 162 -6.99 29.88 0.10
CA ASP A 162 -6.31 30.61 -0.97
C ASP A 162 -5.51 29.66 -1.88
N LYS A 163 -5.12 28.52 -1.33
CA LYS A 163 -4.43 27.45 -2.06
C LYS A 163 -5.11 26.12 -1.76
N LEU A 164 -5.76 25.52 -2.76
CA LEU A 164 -6.42 24.22 -2.64
C LEU A 164 -5.64 23.13 -3.36
N GLY A 165 -5.70 21.90 -2.85
CA GLY A 165 -5.06 20.74 -3.48
C GLY A 165 -3.67 20.45 -2.92
N PHE A 166 -2.75 19.97 -3.77
CA PHE A 166 -1.39 19.67 -3.33
C PHE A 166 -0.70 20.95 -2.84
N HIS A 167 -0.32 20.98 -1.56
CA HIS A 167 0.06 22.20 -0.88
C HIS A 167 1.57 22.31 -0.68
N HIS A 168 2.18 21.27 -0.10
CA HIS A 168 3.58 21.30 0.32
C HIS A 168 4.23 19.91 0.35
N ILE A 169 5.56 19.88 0.41
CA ILE A 169 6.37 18.72 0.78
C ILE A 169 7.15 19.10 2.03
N HIS A 170 7.12 18.22 3.02
CA HIS A 170 7.78 18.49 4.28
C HIS A 170 8.99 17.57 4.46
N LEU A 171 10.18 18.16 4.45
CA LEU A 171 11.44 17.48 4.63
C LEU A 171 11.77 17.33 6.13
N SER A 172 12.29 16.16 6.51
CA SER A 172 13.00 16.01 7.77
C SER A 172 14.48 16.24 7.49
N ALA A 173 15.12 17.10 8.28
CA ALA A 173 16.48 17.53 8.04
C ALA A 173 17.32 17.52 9.32
N THR A 174 18.63 17.31 9.21
CA THR A 174 19.56 17.54 10.32
C THR A 174 19.83 19.03 10.52
N ASP A 175 19.88 19.78 9.43
CA ASP A 175 19.95 21.24 9.41
C ASP A 175 18.92 21.75 8.38
N PRO A 176 17.75 22.20 8.84
CA PRO A 176 16.69 22.69 7.95
C PRO A 176 17.12 23.86 7.07
N ALA A 177 17.91 24.80 7.63
CA ALA A 177 18.33 25.98 6.90
C ALA A 177 19.34 25.62 5.80
N ALA A 178 20.31 24.74 6.11
CA ALA A 178 21.25 24.24 5.12
C ALA A 178 20.57 23.39 4.05
N THR A 179 19.56 22.60 4.42
CA THR A 179 18.75 21.81 3.49
C THR A 179 18.02 22.71 2.52
N LEU A 180 17.26 23.69 2.99
CA LEU A 180 16.56 24.64 2.12
C LEU A 180 17.55 25.42 1.24
N ALA A 181 18.69 25.86 1.77
CA ALA A 181 19.72 26.53 0.96
C ALA A 181 20.26 25.64 -0.17
N TRP A 182 20.44 24.33 0.08
CA TRP A 182 20.87 23.38 -0.94
C TRP A 182 19.80 23.20 -2.04
N TYR A 183 18.53 23.02 -1.67
CA TYR A 183 17.43 22.92 -2.64
C TYR A 183 17.32 24.21 -3.46
N GLN A 184 17.48 25.37 -2.82
CA GLN A 184 17.48 26.64 -3.51
C GLN A 184 18.62 26.78 -4.51
N GLN A 185 19.81 26.30 -4.14
CA GLN A 185 20.97 26.33 -5.02
C GLN A 185 20.78 25.41 -6.23
N MET A 186 20.24 24.20 -6.04
CA MET A 186 20.16 23.19 -7.10
C MET A 186 18.96 23.38 -8.02
N PHE A 187 17.83 23.83 -7.50
CA PHE A 187 16.54 23.84 -8.21
C PHE A 187 15.87 25.21 -8.26
N GLY A 188 16.37 26.21 -7.51
CA GLY A 188 15.75 27.52 -7.42
C GLY A 188 14.65 27.60 -6.35
N GLY A 189 13.58 28.35 -6.63
CA GLY A 189 12.53 28.61 -5.65
C GLY A 189 12.79 29.84 -4.77
N GLU A 190 11.72 30.53 -4.42
CA GLU A 190 11.76 31.76 -3.64
C GLU A 190 11.67 31.46 -2.15
N GLN A 191 12.59 32.02 -1.35
CA GLN A 191 12.45 31.96 0.10
C GLN A 191 11.26 32.82 0.52
N ALA A 192 10.32 32.20 1.23
CA ALA A 192 9.13 32.89 1.73
C ALA A 192 8.64 32.23 3.03
N THR A 193 7.78 32.95 3.75
CA THR A 193 7.20 32.49 5.03
C THR A 193 5.71 32.29 4.85
N HIS A 194 5.25 31.05 4.99
CA HIS A 194 3.83 30.71 4.97
C HIS A 194 3.18 31.01 6.33
N ALA A 195 1.97 31.57 6.31
CA ALA A 195 1.18 31.96 7.48
C ALA A 195 1.93 32.81 8.53
N GLY A 196 3.03 33.46 8.15
CA GLY A 196 3.88 34.25 9.04
C GLY A 196 4.74 33.46 10.04
N THR A 197 4.73 32.12 9.99
CA THR A 197 5.50 31.28 10.93
C THR A 197 6.36 30.22 10.27
N ASP A 198 6.03 29.78 9.06
CA ASP A 198 6.63 28.60 8.45
C ASP A 198 7.55 29.01 7.29
N ASP A 199 8.84 29.13 7.58
CA ASP A 199 9.86 29.45 6.56
C ASP A 199 10.09 28.25 5.62
N GLY A 200 10.09 28.51 4.31
CA GLY A 200 10.27 27.50 3.30
C GLY A 200 10.70 28.06 1.94
N LEU A 201 10.73 27.18 0.94
CA LEU A 201 10.90 27.54 -0.45
C LEU A 201 9.58 27.40 -1.20
N GLN A 202 9.24 28.41 -1.99
CA GLN A 202 8.07 28.41 -2.85
C GLN A 202 8.51 28.17 -4.32
N PHE A 203 7.91 27.16 -4.93
CA PHE A 203 8.05 26.79 -6.34
C PHE A 203 6.66 26.88 -6.99
N ASP A 204 6.34 28.01 -7.62
CA ASP A 204 4.99 28.30 -8.14
C ASP A 204 3.88 27.97 -7.12
N ASN A 205 3.19 26.85 -7.34
CA ASN A 205 2.07 26.34 -6.55
C ASN A 205 2.51 25.27 -5.53
N LEU A 206 3.78 25.14 -5.18
CA LEU A 206 4.27 24.19 -4.19
C LEU A 206 5.15 24.86 -3.14
N TRP A 207 4.97 24.45 -1.88
CA TRP A 207 5.91 24.75 -0.80
C TRP A 207 6.83 23.56 -0.50
N ILE A 208 8.10 23.84 -0.23
CA ILE A 208 9.01 22.90 0.42
C ILE A 208 9.37 23.46 1.78
N PHE A 209 8.94 22.75 2.83
CA PHE A 209 9.30 23.04 4.21
C PHE A 209 10.35 22.06 4.70
N ALA A 210 11.13 22.46 5.70
CA ALA A 210 12.08 21.58 6.37
C ALA A 210 12.01 21.79 7.88
N THR A 211 12.01 20.70 8.65
CA THR A 211 12.09 20.74 10.11
C THR A 211 13.17 19.81 10.63
N GLU A 212 13.72 20.16 11.79
CA GLU A 212 14.77 19.37 12.43
C GLU A 212 14.25 17.97 12.79
N HIS A 213 15.01 16.95 12.42
CA HIS A 213 14.71 15.57 12.75
C HIS A 213 15.20 15.23 14.17
N PRO A 214 14.30 14.82 15.09
CA PRO A 214 14.65 14.71 16.51
C PRO A 214 15.67 13.59 16.82
N GLU A 215 15.79 12.58 15.95
CA GLU A 215 16.68 11.43 16.15
C GLU A 215 18.00 11.53 15.37
N GLY A 216 18.34 12.73 14.85
CA GLY A 216 19.56 12.97 14.09
C GLY A 216 19.34 12.85 12.59
N THR A 217 20.12 12.02 11.89
CA THR A 217 20.01 11.87 10.43
C THR A 217 18.79 11.03 10.04
N PRO A 218 17.86 11.56 9.23
CA PRO A 218 16.71 10.80 8.74
C PRO A 218 17.09 9.57 7.93
N ALA A 219 16.21 8.56 7.92
CA ALA A 219 16.35 7.40 7.05
C ALA A 219 16.16 7.77 5.58
N THR A 220 16.71 6.94 4.68
CA THR A 220 16.52 7.14 3.23
C THR A 220 15.06 7.00 2.81
N THR A 221 14.67 7.79 1.80
CA THR A 221 13.38 7.66 1.12
C THR A 221 13.35 6.48 0.15
N GLU A 222 14.50 5.99 -0.30
CA GLU A 222 14.60 4.87 -1.25
C GLU A 222 13.86 3.62 -0.71
N GLY A 223 12.86 3.16 -1.46
CA GLY A 223 12.00 2.03 -1.09
C GLY A 223 10.93 2.34 -0.04
N ARG A 224 10.80 3.58 0.45
CA ARG A 224 9.76 3.99 1.41
C ARG A 224 8.49 4.43 0.69
N ALA A 225 7.41 4.62 1.45
CA ALA A 225 6.10 5.05 0.92
C ALA A 225 6.19 6.24 -0.06
N ILE A 226 6.99 7.26 0.24
CA ILE A 226 7.48 8.22 -0.76
C ILE A 226 8.91 7.81 -1.12
N ASP A 227 9.14 7.40 -2.37
CA ASP A 227 10.45 6.92 -2.82
C ASP A 227 11.36 8.09 -3.20
N HIS A 228 10.86 9.02 -4.02
CA HIS A 228 11.59 10.20 -4.45
C HIS A 228 10.65 11.34 -4.86
N ILE A 229 11.20 12.55 -4.90
CA ILE A 229 10.56 13.74 -5.46
C ILE A 229 11.32 14.19 -6.71
N ALA A 230 10.63 14.81 -7.66
CA ALA A 230 11.18 15.11 -8.97
C ALA A 230 11.09 16.60 -9.37
N PHE A 231 12.19 17.09 -9.93
CA PHE A 231 12.32 18.42 -10.51
C PHE A 231 12.57 18.31 -12.01
N VAL A 232 11.96 19.20 -12.79
CA VAL A 232 12.17 19.27 -14.23
C VAL A 232 13.26 20.27 -14.56
N VAL A 233 14.12 19.90 -15.50
CA VAL A 233 15.17 20.76 -16.05
C VAL A 233 15.06 20.78 -17.57
N ASP A 234 15.48 21.89 -18.17
CA ASP A 234 15.49 22.05 -19.63
C ASP A 234 16.53 21.16 -20.32
N ASP A 235 17.68 20.92 -19.67
CA ASP A 235 18.80 20.14 -20.19
C ASP A 235 19.40 19.27 -19.06
N LEU A 236 19.14 17.96 -19.12
CA LEU A 236 19.58 17.04 -18.08
C LEU A 236 21.10 16.86 -18.06
N ASP A 237 21.78 16.97 -19.19
CA ASP A 237 23.23 16.77 -19.25
C ASP A 237 23.94 17.98 -18.62
N ALA A 238 23.48 19.20 -18.93
CA ALA A 238 23.99 20.42 -18.30
C ALA A 238 23.73 20.43 -16.78
N ALA A 239 22.51 20.10 -16.35
CA ALA A 239 22.18 20.00 -14.93
C ALA A 239 23.04 18.93 -14.23
N ALA A 240 23.27 17.79 -14.87
CA ALA A 240 24.10 16.73 -14.29
C ALA A 240 25.59 17.11 -14.17
N GLU A 241 26.13 17.89 -15.10
CA GLU A 241 27.49 18.44 -14.99
C GLU A 241 27.61 19.42 -13.81
N GLU A 242 26.63 20.31 -13.63
CA GLU A 242 26.59 21.25 -12.51
C GLU A 242 26.47 20.53 -11.17
N MET A 243 25.54 19.58 -11.06
CA MET A 243 25.35 18.78 -9.84
C MET A 243 26.62 17.98 -9.48
N ARG A 244 27.29 17.36 -10.46
CA ARG A 244 28.57 16.69 -10.20
C ARG A 244 29.66 17.66 -9.75
N SER A 245 29.69 18.87 -10.31
CA SER A 245 30.62 19.92 -9.91
C SER A 245 30.35 20.44 -8.49
N ALA A 246 29.09 20.40 -8.06
CA ALA A 246 28.67 20.67 -6.69
C ALA A 246 28.85 19.48 -5.72
N GLY A 247 29.33 18.33 -6.20
CA GLY A 247 29.60 17.15 -5.39
C GLY A 247 28.38 16.28 -5.09
N VAL A 248 27.29 16.41 -5.86
CA VAL A 248 26.08 15.61 -5.70
C VAL A 248 26.33 14.16 -6.17
N GLU A 249 25.90 13.19 -5.37
CA GLU A 249 26.00 11.76 -5.69
C GLU A 249 24.88 11.32 -6.62
N PHE A 250 25.22 10.61 -7.69
CA PHE A 250 24.28 10.01 -8.63
C PHE A 250 24.05 8.54 -8.29
N ALA A 251 22.80 8.19 -8.00
CA ALA A 251 22.36 6.80 -7.89
C ALA A 251 22.06 6.19 -9.27
N GLU A 252 21.64 7.02 -10.23
CA GLU A 252 21.37 6.63 -11.62
C GLU A 252 21.80 7.78 -12.54
N ASP A 253 22.73 7.52 -13.47
CA ASP A 253 23.18 8.52 -14.46
C ASP A 253 22.05 8.88 -15.46
N PRO A 254 22.10 10.08 -16.08
CA PRO A 254 21.15 10.51 -17.10
C PRO A 254 20.86 9.45 -18.17
N GLN A 255 19.63 8.94 -18.19
CA GLN A 255 19.22 7.92 -19.15
C GLN A 255 17.73 7.98 -19.46
N VAL A 256 17.33 7.33 -20.56
CA VAL A 256 15.93 6.98 -20.79
C VAL A 256 15.65 5.70 -20.02
N PRO A 257 14.66 5.68 -19.10
CA PRO A 257 14.33 4.47 -18.36
C PRO A 257 14.03 3.30 -19.31
N ALA A 258 14.55 2.12 -19.04
CA ALA A 258 14.42 0.95 -19.93
C ALA A 258 12.95 0.54 -20.21
N ASN A 259 12.02 0.91 -19.31
CA ASN A 259 10.57 0.72 -19.44
C ASN A 259 9.80 2.06 -19.50
N GLY A 260 10.46 3.16 -19.84
CA GLY A 260 9.83 4.48 -19.94
C GLY A 260 8.76 4.51 -21.03
N ARG A 261 7.54 4.94 -20.67
CA ARG A 261 6.42 5.12 -21.62
C ARG A 261 6.66 6.30 -22.58
N THR A 262 7.64 7.15 -22.29
CA THR A 262 8.03 8.31 -23.08
C THR A 262 9.54 8.30 -23.31
N SER A 263 10.01 9.17 -24.21
CA SER A 263 11.44 9.46 -24.38
C SER A 263 12.01 10.40 -23.31
N ALA A 264 11.27 10.66 -22.22
CA ALA A 264 11.75 11.51 -21.14
C ALA A 264 12.99 10.88 -20.52
N ARG A 265 14.01 11.71 -20.33
CA ARG A 265 15.25 11.32 -19.68
C ARG A 265 15.17 11.67 -18.20
N ARG A 266 15.80 10.85 -17.37
CA ARG A 266 15.95 11.16 -15.94
C ARG A 266 17.32 10.77 -15.43
N ALA A 267 17.72 11.39 -14.33
CA ALA A 267 18.78 10.92 -13.45
C ALA A 267 18.21 10.79 -12.03
N LEU A 268 18.79 9.90 -11.21
CA LEU A 268 18.48 9.81 -9.79
C LEU A 268 19.69 10.24 -8.97
N VAL A 269 19.50 11.18 -8.06
CA VAL A 269 20.55 11.74 -7.22
C VAL A 269 20.20 11.61 -5.74
N ARG A 270 21.21 11.61 -4.87
CA ARG A 270 21.03 11.69 -3.41
C ARG A 270 21.12 13.15 -2.99
N GLY A 271 20.00 13.70 -2.51
CA GLY A 271 19.92 15.00 -1.87
C GLY A 271 20.30 14.95 -0.38
N PRO A 272 20.23 16.10 0.32
CA PRO A 272 20.44 16.19 1.76
C PRO A 272 19.58 15.20 2.53
N ASP A 273 20.07 14.77 3.70
CA ASP A 273 19.31 13.95 4.65
C ASP A 273 18.66 12.68 4.04
N ASN A 274 19.40 12.05 3.11
CA ASN A 274 19.05 10.81 2.43
C ASN A 274 17.78 10.85 1.56
N VAL A 275 17.36 12.04 1.11
CA VAL A 275 16.28 12.19 0.15
C VAL A 275 16.75 11.76 -1.23
N ARG A 276 16.04 10.82 -1.85
CA ARG A 276 16.23 10.46 -3.26
C ARG A 276 15.49 11.46 -4.13
N LEU A 277 16.16 11.97 -5.16
CA LEU A 277 15.63 12.98 -6.08
C LEU A 277 15.71 12.48 -7.52
N ALA A 278 14.67 12.72 -8.31
CA ALA A 278 14.73 12.58 -9.75
C ALA A 278 14.90 13.95 -10.41
N VAL A 279 15.82 14.02 -11.36
CA VAL A 279 16.01 15.19 -12.22
C VAL A 279 15.57 14.76 -13.61
N VAL A 280 14.55 15.43 -14.15
CA VAL A 280 13.83 14.97 -15.35
C VAL A 280 13.91 16.02 -16.45
N GLU A 281 14.27 15.60 -17.65
CA GLU A 281 14.16 16.43 -18.86
C GLU A 281 12.93 15.97 -19.65
N THR A 282 11.94 16.86 -19.75
CA THR A 282 10.66 16.59 -20.40
C THR A 282 10.73 16.88 -21.91
N GLY A 283 10.93 15.84 -22.71
CA GLY A 283 10.72 15.92 -24.17
C GLY A 283 9.23 15.88 -24.51
N PHE A 284 8.60 17.02 -24.83
CA PHE A 284 7.12 17.12 -24.95
C PHE A 284 6.54 16.66 -26.32
N ALA A 285 5.24 16.33 -26.26
CA ALA A 285 4.20 16.10 -27.30
C ALA A 285 4.01 14.66 -27.80
N GLY A 286 2.86 14.09 -27.42
CA GLY A 286 2.52 12.68 -27.53
C GLY A 286 2.43 12.09 -28.93
N ILE A 287 2.47 10.76 -28.93
CA ILE A 287 1.92 9.91 -29.98
C ILE A 287 1.20 8.74 -29.33
N ASP A 288 -0.06 8.63 -29.70
CA ASP A 288 -0.99 7.49 -29.70
C ASP A 288 -0.35 6.13 -29.41
N SER A 289 -0.77 5.48 -28.31
CA SER A 289 -0.43 4.08 -28.05
C SER A 289 -1.63 3.20 -28.38
N ALA A 290 -1.56 2.54 -29.52
CA ALA A 290 -2.42 1.40 -29.82
C ALA A 290 -2.13 0.30 -28.79
N SER A 291 -3.06 0.09 -27.87
CA SER A 291 -3.04 -1.01 -26.92
C SER A 291 -3.22 -2.33 -27.68
N ALA A 292 -2.11 -3.05 -27.90
CA ALA A 292 -2.19 -4.46 -28.20
C ALA A 292 -2.55 -5.19 -26.92
N ALA A 293 -3.84 -5.48 -26.73
CA ALA A 293 -4.33 -6.40 -25.72
C ALA A 293 -3.59 -7.74 -25.89
N ARG A 294 -2.71 -8.06 -24.93
CA ARG A 294 -2.25 -9.43 -24.76
C ARG A 294 -3.36 -10.20 -24.07
N VAL A 295 -4.08 -10.98 -24.87
CA VAL A 295 -4.93 -12.07 -24.40
C VAL A 295 -4.05 -13.04 -23.62
N PHE A 296 -4.29 -13.15 -22.32
CA PHE A 296 -3.77 -14.27 -21.55
C PHE A 296 -4.56 -15.51 -21.96
N ALA A 297 -3.85 -16.50 -22.49
CA ALA A 297 -4.42 -17.79 -22.80
C ALA A 297 -4.80 -18.47 -21.49
N ASP A 298 -6.10 -18.71 -21.29
CA ASP A 298 -6.59 -19.68 -20.32
C ASP A 298 -5.99 -21.05 -20.62
N VAL A 299 -5.59 -21.74 -19.55
CA VAL A 299 -5.15 -23.14 -19.60
C VAL A 299 -6.31 -23.96 -20.17
N THR A 300 -6.12 -24.49 -21.38
CA THR A 300 -7.20 -24.97 -22.26
C THR A 300 -7.35 -26.48 -22.32
N GLU A 301 -6.67 -27.23 -21.45
CA GLU A 301 -6.77 -28.70 -21.39
C GLU A 301 -7.26 -29.17 -20.02
N PRO A 302 -8.31 -30.02 -19.93
CA PRO A 302 -8.77 -30.57 -18.67
C PRO A 302 -7.68 -31.47 -18.07
N PHE A 303 -7.30 -31.16 -16.84
CA PHE A 303 -6.39 -32.00 -16.06
C PHE A 303 -7.08 -33.31 -15.69
N ASP A 304 -6.47 -34.44 -16.08
CA ASP A 304 -6.95 -35.77 -15.69
C ASP A 304 -6.60 -36.01 -14.22
N THR A 305 -7.60 -35.89 -13.34
CA THR A 305 -7.39 -35.99 -11.90
C THR A 305 -7.05 -37.43 -11.53
N PRO A 306 -5.91 -37.69 -10.85
CA PRO A 306 -5.56 -39.03 -10.38
C PRO A 306 -6.72 -39.63 -9.57
N GLN A 307 -6.89 -40.94 -9.63
CA GLN A 307 -7.97 -41.64 -8.92
C GLN A 307 -7.39 -42.41 -7.74
N THR A 308 -8.13 -42.43 -6.63
CA THR A 308 -7.84 -43.26 -5.47
C THR A 308 -7.98 -44.75 -5.84
N PRO A 309 -7.41 -45.68 -5.04
CA PRO A 309 -7.58 -47.13 -5.28
C PRO A 309 -9.04 -47.62 -5.30
N TRP A 310 -9.99 -46.83 -4.79
CA TRP A 310 -11.43 -47.12 -4.78
C TRP A 310 -12.23 -46.31 -5.81
N GLY A 311 -11.58 -45.54 -6.69
CA GLY A 311 -12.20 -44.90 -7.84
C GLY A 311 -12.87 -43.56 -7.58
N GLU A 312 -12.41 -42.81 -6.58
CA GLU A 312 -12.76 -41.39 -6.39
C GLU A 312 -11.60 -40.50 -6.87
N PRO A 313 -11.86 -39.24 -7.28
CA PRO A 313 -10.79 -38.28 -7.55
C PRO A 313 -9.87 -38.07 -6.33
N ASP A 314 -8.56 -38.06 -6.55
CA ASP A 314 -7.53 -37.97 -5.51
C ASP A 314 -7.07 -36.52 -5.32
N LEU A 315 -7.55 -35.96 -4.22
CA LEU A 315 -7.23 -34.63 -3.68
C LEU A 315 -6.26 -34.71 -2.49
N GLN A 316 -5.76 -35.90 -2.14
CA GLN A 316 -4.87 -36.07 -0.99
C GLN A 316 -3.60 -35.25 -1.16
N GLY A 317 -3.10 -34.73 -0.03
CA GLY A 317 -1.89 -33.94 0.01
C GLY A 317 -1.90 -32.91 1.12
N VAL A 318 -0.74 -32.27 1.30
CA VAL A 318 -0.61 -31.05 2.08
C VAL A 318 -0.61 -29.88 1.10
N TRP A 319 -1.60 -29.01 1.23
CA TRP A 319 -1.82 -27.87 0.37
C TRP A 319 -1.61 -26.59 1.17
N THR A 320 -1.09 -25.53 0.55
CA THR A 320 -0.83 -24.25 1.22
C THR A 320 -1.59 -23.13 0.53
N GLY A 321 -2.20 -22.25 1.32
CA GLY A 321 -2.93 -21.07 0.81
C GLY A 321 -2.03 -19.85 0.58
N ASN A 322 -0.71 -20.01 0.70
CA ASN A 322 0.23 -18.91 0.81
C ASN A 322 0.25 -18.00 -0.43
N ALA A 323 0.19 -18.55 -1.64
CA ALA A 323 0.10 -17.76 -2.87
C ALA A 323 -1.18 -16.91 -2.95
N SER A 324 -2.26 -17.36 -2.29
CA SER A 324 -3.54 -16.66 -2.22
C SER A 324 -3.64 -15.66 -1.07
N HIS A 325 -2.61 -15.54 -0.22
CA HIS A 325 -2.56 -14.51 0.82
C HIS A 325 -2.56 -13.10 0.21
N GLY A 326 -3.36 -12.21 0.80
CA GLY A 326 -3.50 -10.83 0.35
C GLY A 326 -4.52 -10.61 -0.77
N ILE A 327 -5.15 -11.65 -1.33
CA ILE A 327 -6.31 -11.47 -2.21
C ILE A 327 -7.47 -10.90 -1.36
N PRO A 328 -8.04 -9.73 -1.69
CA PRO A 328 -9.19 -9.21 -0.97
C PRO A 328 -10.43 -10.07 -1.23
N LEU A 329 -11.34 -10.15 -0.25
CA LEU A 329 -12.61 -10.88 -0.44
C LEU A 329 -13.42 -10.24 -1.58
N GLU A 330 -13.69 -8.94 -1.46
CA GLU A 330 -14.46 -8.15 -2.42
C GLU A 330 -13.54 -7.33 -3.32
N ARG A 331 -13.86 -7.24 -4.62
CA ARG A 331 -13.12 -6.46 -5.62
C ARG A 331 -13.04 -5.00 -5.20
N PRO A 332 -11.88 -4.39 -4.96
CA PRO A 332 -11.80 -2.97 -4.58
C PRO A 332 -12.56 -2.04 -5.55
N GLU A 333 -13.20 -0.97 -5.03
CA GLU A 333 -14.08 -0.06 -5.82
C GLU A 333 -13.36 0.69 -6.93
N ASP A 334 -12.06 0.78 -6.82
CA ASP A 334 -11.15 1.28 -7.82
C ASP A 334 -10.87 0.20 -8.87
N LEU A 335 -10.67 -1.08 -8.53
CA LEU A 335 -10.28 -2.13 -9.48
C LEU A 335 -11.44 -2.78 -10.27
N VAL A 336 -12.49 -2.03 -10.64
CA VAL A 336 -13.68 -2.58 -11.33
C VAL A 336 -13.34 -3.19 -12.70
N ASP A 337 -12.49 -2.51 -13.48
CA ASP A 337 -12.21 -2.88 -14.88
C ASP A 337 -10.91 -3.69 -15.08
N ILE A 338 -10.31 -4.20 -14.01
CA ILE A 338 -9.04 -4.96 -14.08
C ILE A 338 -9.32 -6.45 -13.91
N ASP A 339 -8.97 -7.28 -14.90
CA ASP A 339 -9.20 -8.72 -14.83
C ASP A 339 -8.15 -9.46 -13.98
N SER A 340 -6.89 -9.02 -14.04
CA SER A 340 -5.76 -9.61 -13.31
C SER A 340 -4.68 -8.58 -13.02
N LEU A 341 -3.98 -8.74 -11.89
CA LEU A 341 -2.78 -7.98 -11.56
C LEU A 341 -1.55 -8.48 -12.34
N THR A 342 -0.54 -7.63 -12.52
CA THR A 342 0.79 -8.08 -12.95
C THR A 342 1.51 -8.84 -11.82
N PRO A 343 2.55 -9.64 -12.10
CA PRO A 343 3.34 -10.30 -11.07
C PRO A 343 3.93 -9.32 -10.03
N GLU A 344 4.39 -8.16 -10.48
CA GLU A 344 4.96 -7.10 -9.64
C GLU A 344 3.88 -6.48 -8.73
N GLU A 345 2.69 -6.23 -9.28
CA GLU A 345 1.54 -5.73 -8.53
C GLU A 345 1.06 -6.75 -7.48
N ALA A 346 1.00 -8.04 -7.83
CA ALA A 346 0.65 -9.11 -6.91
C ALA A 346 1.67 -9.26 -5.76
N ALA A 347 2.97 -9.11 -6.06
CA ALA A 347 4.04 -9.14 -5.07
C ALA A 347 3.95 -7.98 -4.08
N ALA A 348 3.82 -6.75 -4.58
CA ALA A 348 3.69 -5.60 -3.70
C ALA A 348 2.37 -5.62 -2.90
N ARG A 349 1.28 -6.25 -3.42
CA ARG A 349 0.02 -6.41 -2.66
C ARG A 349 0.21 -7.33 -1.47
N ARG A 350 0.88 -8.47 -1.68
CA ARG A 350 1.20 -9.43 -0.63
C ARG A 350 2.07 -8.80 0.46
N GLU A 351 3.06 -8.00 0.07
CA GLU A 351 3.91 -7.25 0.99
C GLU A 351 3.10 -6.29 1.86
N ARG A 352 2.21 -5.48 1.25
CA ARG A 352 1.28 -4.61 2.01
C ARG A 352 0.44 -5.38 3.01
N GLY A 353 -0.22 -6.45 2.57
CA GLY A 353 -1.08 -7.28 3.43
C GLY A 353 -0.32 -7.88 4.61
N THR A 354 0.96 -8.19 4.42
CA THR A 354 1.85 -8.71 5.45
C THR A 354 2.27 -7.62 6.43
N LEU A 355 2.68 -6.44 5.96
CA LEU A 355 3.07 -5.29 6.79
C LEU A 355 1.93 -4.76 7.68
N GLY A 356 0.69 -4.76 7.17
CA GLY A 356 -0.48 -4.33 7.94
C GLY A 356 -0.95 -5.31 9.02
N SER A 357 -0.41 -6.54 9.03
CA SER A 357 -0.96 -7.67 9.81
C SER A 357 -0.04 -8.19 10.92
N ILE A 358 1.26 -7.89 10.87
CA ILE A 358 2.24 -8.40 11.82
C ILE A 358 2.65 -7.29 12.79
N TRP A 359 2.60 -7.63 14.07
CA TRP A 359 3.07 -6.88 15.23
C TRP A 359 4.52 -6.40 15.11
N GLY A 360 4.81 -5.35 14.36
CA GLY A 360 6.05 -4.55 14.44
C GLY A 360 7.40 -5.31 14.38
N TYR A 361 7.43 -6.57 13.96
CA TYR A 361 8.65 -7.37 13.94
C TYR A 361 9.55 -6.96 12.77
N GLU A 362 10.85 -6.92 13.03
CA GLU A 362 11.89 -6.59 12.06
C GLU A 362 11.95 -7.63 10.92
N ARG A 363 12.39 -7.18 9.73
CA ARG A 363 12.50 -7.97 8.49
C ARG A 363 13.20 -9.32 8.68
N GLU A 364 14.21 -9.40 9.54
CA GLU A 364 15.00 -10.60 9.77
C GLU A 364 14.20 -11.73 10.44
N TRP A 365 13.30 -11.42 11.38
CA TRP A 365 12.42 -12.40 12.03
C TRP A 365 11.30 -12.90 11.10
N ARG A 366 10.84 -12.01 10.20
CA ARG A 366 9.85 -12.32 9.15
C ARG A 366 10.38 -13.32 8.13
N ASP A 367 11.62 -13.15 7.71
CA ASP A 367 12.23 -13.97 6.66
C ASP A 367 12.64 -15.37 7.19
N THR A 368 12.98 -15.50 8.48
CA THR A 368 13.40 -16.79 9.08
C THR A 368 12.27 -17.60 9.71
N THR A 369 11.23 -16.98 10.27
CA THR A 369 10.20 -17.69 11.04
C THR A 369 8.92 -17.96 10.24
N LEU A 370 8.56 -17.06 9.32
CA LEU A 370 7.35 -17.23 8.49
C LEU A 370 7.62 -17.95 7.17
N SER A 371 8.88 -18.35 6.92
CA SER A 371 9.36 -18.93 5.65
C SER A 371 8.74 -18.21 4.47
N TYR A 372 9.28 -17.05 4.09
CA TYR A 372 8.73 -16.27 2.98
C TYR A 372 8.52 -17.18 1.77
N ASP A 373 7.24 -17.46 1.51
CA ASP A 373 6.79 -18.56 0.66
C ASP A 373 7.46 -18.52 -0.71
N LYS A 374 7.97 -19.67 -1.17
CA LYS A 374 8.66 -19.79 -2.47
C LYS A 374 7.71 -19.60 -3.66
N ASN A 375 6.40 -19.56 -3.43
CA ASN A 375 5.40 -19.45 -4.48
C ASN A 375 5.18 -17.99 -4.90
N ALA A 376 5.06 -17.79 -6.21
CA ALA A 376 4.63 -16.52 -6.76
C ALA A 376 3.22 -16.17 -6.26
N PRO A 377 2.98 -14.94 -5.79
CA PRO A 377 1.66 -14.52 -5.34
C PRO A 377 0.65 -14.55 -6.48
N SER A 378 -0.60 -14.87 -6.15
CA SER A 378 -1.70 -14.93 -7.10
C SER A 378 -1.98 -13.54 -7.69
N THR A 379 -2.17 -13.48 -9.01
CA THR A 379 -2.56 -12.27 -9.74
C THR A 379 -4.06 -11.99 -9.69
N GLN A 380 -4.85 -12.84 -9.02
CA GLN A 380 -6.30 -12.68 -8.90
C GLN A 380 -6.66 -11.40 -8.14
N VAL A 381 -7.56 -10.58 -8.67
CA VAL A 381 -7.92 -9.26 -8.12
C VAL A 381 -8.73 -9.35 -6.83
N ALA A 382 -9.71 -10.26 -6.76
CA ALA A 382 -10.53 -10.51 -5.58
C ALA A 382 -11.10 -11.92 -5.56
N MET A 383 -11.53 -12.39 -4.38
CA MET A 383 -12.07 -13.74 -4.20
C MET A 383 -13.48 -13.88 -4.79
N ILE A 384 -14.39 -12.93 -4.57
CA ILE A 384 -15.75 -13.01 -5.11
C ILE A 384 -15.71 -12.97 -6.64
N ILE A 385 -16.32 -13.97 -7.26
CA ILE A 385 -16.43 -14.14 -8.71
C ILE A 385 -17.87 -14.07 -9.21
N ASP A 386 -18.83 -14.26 -8.31
CA ASP A 386 -20.26 -14.13 -8.57
C ASP A 386 -20.92 -13.46 -7.36
N PRO A 387 -21.57 -12.29 -7.51
CA PRO A 387 -21.79 -11.54 -8.74
C PRO A 387 -20.49 -11.07 -9.46
N PRO A 388 -20.54 -10.79 -10.78
CA PRO A 388 -19.35 -10.51 -11.59
C PRO A 388 -18.66 -9.18 -11.25
N ASP A 389 -19.34 -8.29 -10.52
CA ASP A 389 -18.75 -7.08 -9.94
C ASP A 389 -17.77 -7.40 -8.79
N GLY A 390 -17.66 -8.66 -8.38
CA GLY A 390 -16.78 -9.11 -7.32
C GLY A 390 -17.19 -8.62 -5.93
N ARG A 391 -18.46 -8.30 -5.71
CA ARG A 391 -18.99 -7.77 -4.45
C ARG A 391 -19.94 -8.73 -3.76
N ILE A 392 -20.02 -8.63 -2.44
CA ILE A 392 -21.09 -9.31 -1.72
C ILE A 392 -22.42 -8.57 -2.01
N PRO A 393 -23.51 -9.29 -2.33
CA PRO A 393 -24.82 -8.69 -2.56
C PRO A 393 -25.30 -7.82 -1.39
N PRO A 394 -26.17 -6.83 -1.63
CA PRO A 394 -26.74 -6.00 -0.59
C PRO A 394 -27.38 -6.82 0.54
N LEU A 395 -27.28 -6.30 1.76
CA LEU A 395 -27.95 -6.87 2.93
C LEU A 395 -29.48 -6.70 2.82
N THR A 396 -30.21 -7.61 3.44
CA THR A 396 -31.64 -7.45 3.71
C THR A 396 -31.84 -6.50 4.91
N PRO A 397 -33.07 -6.05 5.20
CA PRO A 397 -33.35 -5.26 6.43
C PRO A 397 -33.00 -6.00 7.73
N GLU A 398 -33.09 -7.33 7.76
CA GLU A 398 -32.64 -8.14 8.90
C GLU A 398 -31.10 -8.22 8.94
N GLY A 399 -30.47 -8.40 7.77
CA GLY A 399 -29.02 -8.36 7.62
C GLY A 399 -28.41 -7.04 8.09
N GLU A 400 -29.03 -5.90 7.78
CA GLU A 400 -28.62 -4.57 8.26
C GLU A 400 -28.66 -4.46 9.78
N GLN A 401 -29.74 -4.95 10.41
CA GLN A 401 -29.88 -4.95 11.88
C GLN A 401 -28.79 -5.82 12.53
N ARG A 402 -28.55 -7.00 11.96
CA ARG A 402 -27.52 -7.92 12.46
C ARG A 402 -26.12 -7.37 12.25
N ALA A 403 -25.83 -6.75 11.11
CA ALA A 403 -24.56 -6.08 10.85
C ALA A 403 -24.32 -4.91 11.81
N ALA A 404 -25.36 -4.13 12.13
CA ALA A 404 -25.29 -3.07 13.14
C ALA A 404 -24.98 -3.63 14.54
N GLN A 405 -25.61 -4.75 14.92
CA GLN A 405 -25.32 -5.43 16.18
C GLN A 405 -23.87 -5.93 16.23
N VAL A 406 -23.41 -6.63 15.19
CA VAL A 406 -22.02 -7.11 15.09
C VAL A 406 -21.03 -5.94 15.13
N ALA A 407 -21.34 -4.81 14.48
CA ALA A 407 -20.51 -3.61 14.54
C ALA A 407 -20.45 -3.00 15.95
N ALA A 408 -21.55 -3.02 16.70
CA ALA A 408 -21.59 -2.59 18.08
C ALA A 408 -20.76 -3.51 19.00
N ASP A 409 -20.85 -4.82 18.80
CA ASP A 409 -20.07 -5.81 19.56
C ASP A 409 -18.56 -5.68 19.27
N ASN A 410 -18.19 -5.53 18.00
CA ASN A 410 -16.81 -5.27 17.60
C ASN A 410 -16.27 -3.94 18.15
N ARG A 411 -17.13 -2.92 18.30
CA ARG A 411 -16.73 -1.64 18.92
C ARG A 411 -16.42 -1.82 20.40
N ARG A 412 -17.22 -2.61 21.15
CA ARG A 412 -16.92 -2.94 22.55
C ARG A 412 -15.58 -3.65 22.67
N TYR A 413 -15.31 -4.59 21.77
CA TYR A 413 -14.03 -5.27 21.67
C TYR A 413 -12.87 -4.30 21.41
N SER A 414 -13.00 -3.41 20.41
CA SER A 414 -11.91 -2.49 20.03
C SER A 414 -11.63 -1.40 21.07
N THR A 415 -12.62 -1.00 21.87
CA THR A 415 -12.42 -0.08 23.00
C THR A 415 -11.98 -0.80 24.29
N SER A 416 -11.74 -2.12 24.23
CA SER A 416 -11.48 -2.95 25.42
C SER A 416 -12.57 -2.86 26.49
N ASN A 417 -13.82 -2.58 26.12
CA ASN A 417 -14.96 -2.52 27.05
C ASN A 417 -15.70 -3.85 27.11
N VAL A 418 -14.94 -4.95 27.19
CA VAL A 418 -15.50 -6.30 27.31
C VAL A 418 -15.72 -6.65 28.79
N ALA A 419 -16.90 -7.19 29.09
CA ALA A 419 -17.29 -7.57 30.45
C ALA A 419 -16.63 -8.88 30.90
N GLY A 420 -16.34 -9.78 29.96
CA GLY A 420 -15.83 -11.11 30.26
C GLY A 420 -15.30 -11.85 29.03
N PRO A 421 -14.72 -13.05 29.22
CA PRO A 421 -14.11 -13.82 28.15
C PRO A 421 -15.11 -14.26 27.08
N GLU A 422 -16.41 -14.35 27.40
CA GLU A 422 -17.45 -14.72 26.44
C GLU A 422 -17.71 -13.66 25.36
N GLU A 423 -17.36 -12.40 25.63
CA GLU A 423 -17.50 -11.27 24.70
C GLU A 423 -16.27 -11.11 23.80
N VAL A 424 -15.23 -11.93 24.01
CA VAL A 424 -14.06 -12.01 23.14
C VAL A 424 -14.37 -12.97 21.98
N SER A 425 -13.88 -12.65 20.78
CA SER A 425 -14.17 -13.45 19.59
C SER A 425 -13.81 -14.94 19.76
N PRO A 426 -14.56 -15.88 19.14
CA PRO A 426 -14.24 -17.31 19.18
C PRO A 426 -12.82 -17.62 18.71
N TYR A 427 -12.26 -16.81 17.82
CA TYR A 427 -10.89 -16.96 17.33
C TYR A 427 -9.86 -16.70 18.43
N VAL A 428 -9.96 -15.56 19.14
CA VAL A 428 -9.05 -15.24 20.26
C VAL A 428 -9.23 -16.20 21.43
N ARG A 429 -10.41 -16.81 21.56
CA ARG A 429 -10.69 -17.86 22.54
C ARG A 429 -10.24 -19.25 22.10
N CYS A 430 -9.60 -19.38 20.93
CA CYS A 430 -9.11 -20.64 20.38
C CYS A 430 -10.20 -21.69 20.13
N ILE A 431 -11.44 -21.25 19.84
CA ILE A 431 -12.56 -22.16 19.58
C ILE A 431 -12.63 -22.51 18.10
N THR A 432 -12.75 -21.49 17.25
CA THR A 432 -12.93 -21.65 15.79
C THR A 432 -12.75 -20.31 15.08
N ARG A 433 -12.44 -20.33 13.78
CA ARG A 433 -12.61 -19.17 12.88
C ARG A 433 -13.99 -19.13 12.22
N GLY A 434 -14.77 -20.21 12.31
CA GLY A 434 -16.02 -20.42 11.60
C GLY A 434 -15.81 -20.64 10.10
N LEU A 435 -16.80 -21.17 9.40
CA LEU A 435 -16.76 -21.33 7.94
C LEU A 435 -17.46 -20.16 7.23
N PRO A 436 -16.98 -19.74 6.03
CA PRO A 436 -15.77 -20.21 5.33
C PRO A 436 -14.45 -19.56 5.81
N ASN A 437 -14.49 -18.66 6.82
CA ASN A 437 -13.31 -17.94 7.34
C ASN A 437 -12.11 -18.83 7.70
N LEU A 438 -12.36 -20.04 8.18
CA LEU A 438 -11.34 -21.07 8.47
C LEU A 438 -10.46 -21.37 7.25
N MET A 439 -11.07 -21.41 6.06
CA MET A 439 -10.40 -21.78 4.83
C MET A 439 -9.57 -20.63 4.26
N PHE A 440 -9.85 -19.38 4.66
CA PHE A 440 -9.22 -18.20 4.07
C PHE A 440 -7.72 -18.12 4.37
N PRO A 441 -6.89 -17.81 3.36
CA PRO A 441 -5.47 -17.55 3.54
C PRO A 441 -5.23 -16.44 4.56
N GLY A 442 -4.41 -16.74 5.54
CA GLY A 442 -3.82 -15.78 6.45
C GLY A 442 -2.35 -15.51 6.10
N VAL A 443 -1.67 -14.84 7.02
CA VAL A 443 -0.26 -14.47 6.85
C VAL A 443 0.68 -15.64 7.18
N TYR A 444 0.19 -16.58 7.98
CA TYR A 444 0.91 -17.76 8.46
C TYR A 444 -0.07 -18.90 8.76
N ASN A 445 0.46 -20.10 8.95
CA ASN A 445 -0.29 -21.33 9.28
C ASN A 445 -1.41 -21.63 8.28
N ASN A 446 -1.04 -21.54 7.01
CA ASN A 446 -1.93 -21.70 5.86
C ASN A 446 -2.06 -23.13 5.37
N GLY A 447 -1.48 -24.10 6.06
CA GLY A 447 -1.56 -25.50 5.69
C GLY A 447 -2.99 -26.02 5.69
N LEU A 448 -3.27 -26.90 4.73
CA LEU A 448 -4.51 -27.62 4.52
C LEU A 448 -4.15 -29.06 4.16
N GLN A 449 -4.40 -30.01 5.05
CA GLN A 449 -4.13 -31.41 4.80
C GLN A 449 -5.41 -32.15 4.45
N ILE A 450 -5.42 -32.83 3.31
CA ILE A 450 -6.54 -33.64 2.85
C ILE A 450 -6.16 -35.12 2.94
N TYR A 451 -6.97 -35.88 3.67
CA TYR A 451 -6.93 -37.33 3.73
C TYR A 451 -8.22 -37.89 3.15
N GLN A 452 -8.12 -38.97 2.37
CA GLN A 452 -9.29 -39.65 1.83
C GLN A 452 -9.30 -41.10 2.27
N GLY A 453 -10.50 -41.59 2.56
CA GLY A 453 -10.77 -43.01 2.66
C GLY A 453 -12.08 -43.34 1.95
N PRO A 454 -12.40 -44.63 1.76
CA PRO A 454 -13.62 -45.01 1.07
C PRO A 454 -14.86 -44.40 1.75
N GLY A 455 -15.55 -43.50 1.06
CA GLY A 455 -16.78 -42.86 1.55
C GLY A 455 -16.59 -41.62 2.43
N PHE A 456 -15.36 -41.12 2.62
CA PHE A 456 -15.10 -39.91 3.41
C PHE A 456 -13.84 -39.15 2.98
N VAL A 457 -13.89 -37.83 3.12
CA VAL A 457 -12.75 -36.92 3.00
C VAL A 457 -12.56 -36.21 4.34
N ALA A 458 -11.39 -36.29 4.93
CA ALA A 458 -11.01 -35.50 6.09
C ALA A 458 -10.13 -34.32 5.67
N ILE A 459 -10.52 -33.11 6.07
CA ILE A 459 -9.80 -31.87 5.79
C ILE A 459 -9.36 -31.26 7.11
N GLN A 460 -8.05 -31.20 7.33
CA GLN A 460 -7.43 -30.55 8.49
C GLN A 460 -6.89 -29.19 8.08
N LYS A 461 -7.38 -28.12 8.71
CA LYS A 461 -6.75 -26.79 8.61
C LYS A 461 -5.77 -26.62 9.76
N GLU A 462 -4.58 -26.10 9.46
CA GLU A 462 -3.54 -25.88 10.46
C GLU A 462 -3.96 -24.83 11.50
N MET A 463 -4.32 -23.62 11.05
CA MET A 463 -4.77 -22.55 11.96
C MET A 463 -6.03 -22.96 12.74
N ILE A 464 -5.97 -22.88 14.08
CA ILE A 464 -7.04 -23.29 15.02
C ILE A 464 -7.35 -24.80 14.97
N HIS A 465 -6.43 -25.64 14.46
CA HIS A 465 -6.44 -27.10 14.62
C HIS A 465 -7.76 -27.81 14.22
N GLU A 466 -8.53 -27.26 13.27
CA GLU A 466 -9.87 -27.78 12.95
C GLU A 466 -9.80 -28.92 11.92
N THR A 467 -10.39 -30.07 12.25
CA THR A 467 -10.56 -31.20 11.34
C THR A 467 -12.03 -31.36 10.98
N ARG A 468 -12.35 -31.38 9.69
CA ARG A 468 -13.69 -31.68 9.18
C ARG A 468 -13.68 -33.05 8.54
N VAL A 469 -14.57 -33.94 8.99
CA VAL A 469 -14.78 -35.26 8.35
C VAL A 469 -16.04 -35.19 7.53
N ILE A 470 -15.89 -35.33 6.22
CA ILE A 470 -16.92 -35.06 5.22
C ILE A 470 -17.29 -36.40 4.57
N PRO A 471 -18.50 -36.94 4.80
CA PRO A 471 -18.93 -38.14 4.11
C PRO A 471 -19.11 -37.85 2.61
N THR A 472 -18.59 -38.71 1.73
CA THR A 472 -18.78 -38.62 0.26
C THR A 472 -19.94 -39.50 -0.23
N THR A 473 -20.47 -40.33 0.66
CA THR A 473 -21.69 -41.11 0.45
C THR A 473 -22.82 -40.51 1.27
N ALA A 474 -24.05 -40.59 0.75
CA ALA A 474 -25.23 -40.07 1.45
C ALA A 474 -25.36 -40.63 2.88
N GLN A 475 -25.37 -39.74 3.87
CA GLN A 475 -25.68 -40.06 5.25
C GLN A 475 -26.90 -39.25 5.73
N PRO A 476 -27.63 -39.73 6.76
CA PRO A 476 -28.65 -38.92 7.41
C PRO A 476 -28.02 -37.64 7.99
N ARG A 477 -28.62 -36.48 7.68
CA ARG A 477 -28.26 -35.20 8.28
C ARG A 477 -28.50 -35.22 9.79
N LEU A 478 -27.78 -34.37 10.51
CA LEU A 478 -28.14 -34.02 11.88
C LEU A 478 -29.56 -33.44 11.90
N GLY A 479 -30.37 -33.87 12.87
CA GLY A 479 -31.72 -33.34 13.01
C GLY A 479 -31.71 -31.86 13.39
N ASP A 480 -32.79 -31.14 13.07
CA ASP A 480 -32.93 -29.67 13.18
C ASP A 480 -32.71 -29.08 14.60
N LYS A 481 -32.58 -29.93 15.62
CA LYS A 481 -32.30 -29.54 17.01
C LYS A 481 -30.84 -29.63 17.41
N LEU A 482 -29.98 -30.09 16.50
CA LEU A 482 -28.55 -30.24 16.71
C LEU A 482 -27.83 -29.25 15.80
N ASP A 483 -27.13 -28.34 16.44
CA ASP A 483 -26.33 -27.28 15.84
C ASP A 483 -24.88 -27.39 16.32
N THR A 484 -23.92 -27.12 15.42
CA THR A 484 -22.49 -27.28 15.70
C THR A 484 -21.69 -26.06 15.25
N TRP A 485 -20.43 -25.96 15.69
CA TRP A 485 -19.55 -24.83 15.34
C TRP A 485 -19.21 -24.76 13.85
N LEU A 486 -19.00 -25.92 13.21
CA LEU A 486 -18.59 -26.05 11.81
C LEU A 486 -19.69 -26.65 10.92
N GLY A 487 -20.90 -26.78 11.44
CA GLY A 487 -22.04 -27.36 10.75
C GLY A 487 -21.94 -28.87 10.52
N ASP A 488 -22.91 -29.40 9.79
CA ASP A 488 -23.01 -30.79 9.33
C ASP A 488 -22.66 -30.84 7.83
N PRO A 489 -21.43 -31.24 7.46
CA PRO A 489 -21.02 -31.30 6.06
C PRO A 489 -21.53 -32.59 5.39
N GLN A 490 -22.02 -32.47 4.16
CA GLN A 490 -22.30 -33.59 3.27
C GLN A 490 -21.59 -33.40 1.93
N GLY A 491 -20.70 -34.33 1.60
CA GLY A 491 -19.94 -34.36 0.36
C GLY A 491 -20.61 -35.21 -0.72
N ARG A 492 -20.36 -34.84 -1.97
CA ARG A 492 -20.65 -35.63 -3.17
C ARG A 492 -19.64 -35.30 -4.27
N TRP A 493 -19.42 -36.24 -5.18
CA TRP A 493 -18.58 -36.02 -6.35
C TRP A 493 -19.41 -35.56 -7.55
N GLU A 494 -19.01 -34.45 -8.17
CA GLU A 494 -19.54 -33.94 -9.45
C GLU A 494 -18.40 -33.94 -10.47
N GLY A 495 -18.22 -35.06 -11.18
CA GLY A 495 -17.00 -35.29 -11.98
C GLY A 495 -15.78 -35.38 -11.06
N ASP A 496 -14.76 -34.57 -11.33
CA ASP A 496 -13.53 -34.49 -10.52
C ASP A 496 -13.62 -33.51 -9.34
N THR A 497 -14.78 -32.89 -9.13
CA THR A 497 -14.98 -31.90 -8.06
C THR A 497 -15.65 -32.54 -6.84
N LEU A 498 -15.05 -32.38 -5.66
CA LEU A 498 -15.74 -32.63 -4.40
C LEU A 498 -16.61 -31.43 -4.06
N VAL A 499 -17.93 -31.64 -3.99
CA VAL A 499 -18.90 -30.62 -3.59
C VAL A 499 -19.40 -30.92 -2.20
N VAL A 500 -19.26 -29.97 -1.28
CA VAL A 500 -19.60 -30.10 0.14
C VAL A 500 -20.66 -29.09 0.49
N GLU A 501 -21.84 -29.54 0.86
CA GLU A 501 -22.88 -28.67 1.41
C GLU A 501 -22.87 -28.80 2.93
N THR A 502 -22.80 -27.67 3.63
CA THR A 502 -22.76 -27.61 5.10
C THR A 502 -23.94 -26.79 5.62
N THR A 503 -24.68 -27.37 6.57
CA THR A 503 -25.83 -26.75 7.26
C THR A 503 -25.69 -26.88 8.79
N ASN A 504 -26.72 -26.56 9.58
CA ASN A 504 -26.75 -26.79 11.05
C ASN A 504 -25.66 -26.01 11.83
N PHE A 505 -25.41 -24.76 11.46
CA PHE A 505 -24.50 -23.89 12.20
C PHE A 505 -25.14 -23.39 13.50
N ASN A 506 -24.36 -23.28 14.58
CA ASN A 506 -24.84 -22.75 15.87
C ASN A 506 -24.93 -21.22 15.93
N GLY A 507 -24.51 -20.51 14.87
CA GLY A 507 -24.52 -19.05 14.77
C GLY A 507 -23.53 -18.30 15.66
N ARG A 508 -22.70 -18.99 16.46
CA ARG A 508 -21.75 -18.38 17.42
C ARG A 508 -20.42 -17.98 16.79
N ALA A 509 -20.12 -18.49 15.60
CA ALA A 509 -18.97 -18.11 14.77
C ALA A 509 -19.46 -17.66 13.38
N SER A 510 -20.44 -16.76 13.35
CA SER A 510 -21.11 -16.32 12.11
C SER A 510 -20.13 -15.67 11.14
N PHE A 511 -20.21 -16.03 9.86
CA PHE A 511 -19.44 -15.39 8.81
C PHE A 511 -20.09 -14.07 8.41
N ARG A 512 -19.42 -12.94 8.67
CA ARG A 512 -19.90 -11.58 8.30
C ARG A 512 -21.36 -11.31 8.74
N GLY A 513 -21.74 -11.84 9.90
CA GLY A 513 -23.10 -11.69 10.42
C GLY A 513 -24.12 -12.65 9.81
N SER A 514 -23.71 -13.77 9.20
CA SER A 514 -24.63 -14.84 8.79
C SER A 514 -25.56 -15.29 9.93
N SER A 515 -26.73 -15.79 9.56
CA SER A 515 -27.67 -16.48 10.45
C SER A 515 -27.21 -17.93 10.69
N PRO A 516 -27.78 -18.63 11.69
CA PRO A 516 -27.62 -20.08 11.87
C PRO A 516 -28.11 -20.91 10.67
N ASP A 517 -29.04 -20.37 9.88
CA ASP A 517 -29.68 -21.04 8.73
C ASP A 517 -28.87 -20.89 7.43
N MET A 518 -27.68 -20.30 7.51
CA MET A 518 -26.74 -20.21 6.39
C MET A 518 -26.47 -21.61 5.81
N VAL A 519 -26.56 -21.71 4.48
CA VAL A 519 -26.09 -22.87 3.73
C VAL A 519 -24.78 -22.49 3.04
N LEU A 520 -23.73 -23.24 3.34
CA LEU A 520 -22.42 -23.09 2.70
C LEU A 520 -22.20 -24.23 1.72
N THR A 521 -21.97 -23.93 0.45
CA THR A 521 -21.55 -24.91 -0.55
C THR A 521 -20.09 -24.68 -0.93
N GLU A 522 -19.23 -25.64 -0.65
CA GLU A 522 -17.81 -25.59 -1.02
C GLU A 522 -17.55 -26.53 -2.19
N ARG A 523 -16.62 -26.16 -3.07
CA ARG A 523 -16.17 -26.97 -4.19
C ARG A 523 -14.65 -27.06 -4.17
N PHE A 524 -14.12 -28.27 -4.19
CA PHE A 524 -12.69 -28.55 -4.27
C PHE A 524 -12.40 -29.23 -5.60
N THR A 525 -11.62 -28.57 -6.45
CA THR A 525 -11.29 -29.06 -7.80
C THR A 525 -9.79 -29.02 -8.01
N ARG A 526 -9.17 -30.15 -8.33
CA ARG A 526 -7.75 -30.19 -8.66
C ARG A 526 -7.55 -29.68 -10.09
N LEU A 527 -6.84 -28.57 -10.25
CA LEU A 527 -6.60 -27.93 -11.55
C LEU A 527 -5.31 -28.43 -12.22
N SER A 528 -4.36 -28.92 -11.43
CA SER A 528 -3.08 -29.44 -11.91
C SER A 528 -2.46 -30.38 -10.87
N PRO A 529 -1.31 -31.02 -11.14
CA PRO A 529 -0.61 -31.81 -10.13
C PRO A 529 -0.31 -31.01 -8.85
N THR A 530 -0.15 -29.68 -8.95
CA THR A 530 0.28 -28.80 -7.86
C THR A 530 -0.73 -27.75 -7.46
N ARG A 531 -1.97 -27.76 -8.00
CA ARG A 531 -2.95 -26.71 -7.72
C ARG A 531 -4.35 -27.25 -7.45
N LEU A 532 -4.92 -26.82 -6.33
CA LEU A 532 -6.28 -27.10 -5.88
C LEU A 532 -7.08 -25.80 -5.84
N GLU A 533 -8.14 -25.72 -6.63
CA GLU A 533 -9.11 -24.62 -6.54
C GLU A 533 -10.10 -24.90 -5.41
N TYR A 534 -10.35 -23.88 -4.60
CA TYR A 534 -11.41 -23.85 -3.61
C TYR A 534 -12.41 -22.76 -3.98
N GLN A 535 -13.66 -23.16 -4.17
CA GLN A 535 -14.79 -22.23 -4.28
C GLN A 535 -15.70 -22.38 -3.08
N PHE A 536 -16.32 -21.28 -2.65
CA PHE A 536 -17.33 -21.27 -1.61
C PHE A 536 -18.51 -20.41 -2.05
N THR A 537 -19.72 -20.93 -1.93
CA THR A 537 -20.97 -20.22 -2.17
C THR A 537 -21.71 -20.09 -0.85
N VAL A 538 -22.01 -18.84 -0.46
CA VAL A 538 -22.80 -18.53 0.73
C VAL A 538 -24.23 -18.24 0.31
N SER A 539 -25.18 -18.96 0.90
CA SER A 539 -26.61 -18.74 0.71
C SER A 539 -27.28 -18.56 2.06
N ASP A 540 -27.73 -17.34 2.34
CA ASP A 540 -28.50 -17.01 3.53
C ASP A 540 -29.48 -15.87 3.20
N PRO A 541 -30.70 -16.20 2.76
CA PRO A 541 -31.67 -15.21 2.29
C PRO A 541 -32.23 -14.34 3.41
N ALA A 542 -31.99 -14.69 4.68
CA ALA A 542 -32.33 -13.82 5.80
C ALA A 542 -31.37 -12.63 5.87
N ILE A 543 -30.11 -12.79 5.41
CA ILE A 543 -29.06 -11.78 5.58
C ILE A 543 -28.70 -11.09 4.26
N TRP A 544 -28.58 -11.82 3.16
CA TRP A 544 -28.21 -11.27 1.85
C TRP A 544 -29.35 -11.40 0.84
N THR A 545 -29.44 -10.42 -0.05
CA THR A 545 -30.47 -10.39 -1.12
C THR A 545 -30.30 -11.47 -2.19
N ALA A 546 -29.10 -12.03 -2.32
CA ALA A 546 -28.76 -13.12 -3.23
C ALA A 546 -27.61 -13.97 -2.66
N PRO A 547 -27.47 -15.24 -3.06
CA PRO A 547 -26.25 -16.00 -2.78
C PRO A 547 -25.07 -15.40 -3.56
N TYR A 548 -23.85 -15.68 -3.10
CA TYR A 548 -22.62 -15.24 -3.76
C TYR A 548 -21.53 -16.30 -3.67
N THR A 549 -20.63 -16.30 -4.64
CA THR A 549 -19.54 -17.28 -4.76
C THR A 549 -18.18 -16.59 -4.78
N GLY A 550 -17.26 -17.09 -3.95
CA GLY A 550 -15.85 -16.73 -3.98
C GLY A 550 -14.96 -17.92 -4.34
N ARG A 551 -13.75 -17.60 -4.79
CA ARG A 551 -12.72 -18.54 -5.27
C ARG A 551 -11.33 -18.11 -4.83
N PHE A 552 -10.47 -19.07 -4.53
CA PHE A 552 -9.01 -18.91 -4.55
C PHE A 552 -8.35 -20.29 -4.67
N THR A 553 -7.02 -20.34 -4.70
CA THR A 553 -6.27 -21.60 -4.91
C THR A 553 -5.37 -21.94 -3.72
N PHE A 554 -5.20 -23.24 -3.50
CA PHE A 554 -4.11 -23.79 -2.71
C PHE A 554 -3.08 -24.44 -3.64
N ASP A 555 -1.80 -24.32 -3.29
CA ASP A 555 -0.71 -24.99 -4.01
C ASP A 555 -0.22 -26.21 -3.20
N LEU A 556 0.09 -27.31 -3.88
CA LEU A 556 0.60 -28.52 -3.24
C LEU A 556 2.02 -28.27 -2.71
N ASP A 557 2.30 -28.69 -1.48
CA ASP A 557 3.65 -28.74 -0.92
C ASP A 557 3.99 -30.17 -0.53
N ASP A 558 4.79 -30.83 -1.34
CA ASP A 558 5.25 -32.22 -1.19
C ASP A 558 6.72 -32.34 -0.75
N GLU A 559 7.40 -31.20 -0.54
CA GLU A 559 8.83 -31.15 -0.25
C GLU A 559 9.14 -30.79 1.21
N GLN A 560 8.37 -29.91 1.86
CA GLN A 560 8.77 -29.34 3.16
C GLN A 560 7.65 -29.11 4.18
N TYR A 561 6.39 -28.92 3.77
CA TYR A 561 5.34 -28.51 4.71
C TYR A 561 4.81 -29.68 5.56
N GLU A 562 5.21 -29.73 6.82
CA GLU A 562 4.60 -30.59 7.83
C GLU A 562 3.53 -29.79 8.59
N LEU A 563 2.30 -30.31 8.63
CA LEU A 563 1.25 -29.72 9.45
C LEU A 563 1.60 -29.92 10.92
N VAL A 564 2.07 -28.86 11.59
CA VAL A 564 2.39 -28.88 13.01
C VAL A 564 1.18 -28.45 13.86
N GLU A 565 1.23 -28.77 15.15
CA GLU A 565 0.19 -28.37 16.09
C GLU A 565 0.08 -26.84 16.18
N TYR A 566 -1.12 -26.31 15.95
CA TYR A 566 -1.46 -24.94 16.29
C TYR A 566 -1.90 -24.88 17.75
N ALA A 567 -0.95 -24.78 18.68
CA ALA A 567 -1.20 -24.72 20.12
C ALA A 567 -1.76 -23.35 20.55
N CYS A 568 -2.96 -22.98 20.07
CA CYS A 568 -3.53 -21.64 20.21
C CYS A 568 -3.57 -21.12 21.65
N HIS A 569 -3.78 -21.99 22.64
CA HIS A 569 -3.81 -21.59 24.04
C HIS A 569 -2.42 -21.32 24.64
N GLU A 570 -1.36 -21.89 24.07
CA GLU A 570 0.01 -21.67 24.52
C GLU A 570 0.53 -20.33 24.01
N GLY A 571 0.85 -19.41 24.93
CA GLY A 571 1.34 -18.07 24.56
C GLY A 571 0.27 -17.09 24.07
N ASN A 572 -1.02 -17.43 24.14
CA ASN A 572 -2.10 -16.49 23.85
C ASN A 572 -2.34 -15.52 25.02
N TYR A 573 -1.56 -14.45 25.03
CA TYR A 573 -1.71 -13.32 25.95
C TYR A 573 -2.83 -12.36 25.55
N GLY A 574 -3.40 -12.50 24.35
CA GLY A 574 -4.41 -11.58 23.82
C GLY A 574 -5.62 -11.48 24.74
N MET A 575 -6.16 -12.62 25.16
CA MET A 575 -7.32 -12.65 26.06
C MET A 575 -7.02 -12.02 27.43
N THR A 576 -5.87 -12.33 28.04
CA THR A 576 -5.46 -11.73 29.32
C THR A 576 -5.27 -10.22 29.19
N ASN A 577 -4.61 -9.75 28.12
CA ASN A 577 -4.32 -8.34 27.90
C ASN A 577 -5.58 -7.53 27.62
N ILE A 578 -6.52 -8.07 26.84
CA ILE A 578 -7.80 -7.42 26.55
C ILE A 578 -8.62 -7.27 27.84
N LEU A 579 -8.74 -8.35 28.63
CA LEU A 579 -9.53 -8.33 29.87
C LEU A 579 -8.88 -7.46 30.95
N SER A 580 -7.54 -7.49 31.08
CA SER A 580 -6.83 -6.64 32.03
C SER A 580 -6.93 -5.16 31.65
N GLY A 581 -6.80 -4.83 30.36
CA GLY A 581 -7.04 -3.49 29.83
C GLY A 581 -8.46 -3.00 30.09
N ALA A 582 -9.46 -3.88 29.94
CA ALA A 582 -10.85 -3.58 30.27
C ALA A 582 -11.03 -3.19 31.74
N ARG A 583 -10.49 -4.00 32.67
CA ARG A 583 -10.57 -3.72 34.11
C ARG A 583 -9.83 -2.43 34.50
N ALA A 584 -8.71 -2.14 33.83
CA ALA A 584 -7.97 -0.90 34.06
C ALA A 584 -8.81 0.33 33.67
N ARG A 585 -9.47 0.30 32.50
CA ARG A 585 -10.36 1.39 32.05
C ARG A 585 -11.54 1.60 32.98
N GLU A 586 -12.21 0.52 33.41
CA GLU A 586 -13.29 0.62 34.38
C GLU A 586 -12.85 1.26 35.71
N ALA A 587 -11.62 0.97 36.15
CA ALA A 587 -11.06 1.57 37.35
C ALA A 587 -10.73 3.07 37.15
N GLU A 588 -10.24 3.46 35.97
CA GLU A 588 -10.02 4.86 35.60
C GLU A 588 -11.34 5.65 35.59
N GLU A 589 -12.36 5.14 34.90
CA GLU A 589 -13.71 5.71 34.83
C GLU A 589 -14.34 5.86 36.23
N ALA A 590 -14.26 4.82 37.06
CA ALA A 590 -14.76 4.85 38.43
C ALA A 590 -14.01 5.85 39.33
N SER A 591 -12.74 6.14 39.02
CA SER A 591 -11.91 7.11 39.74
C SER A 591 -12.11 8.56 39.29
N GLY A 592 -12.87 8.80 38.21
CA GLY A 592 -13.11 10.12 37.64
C GLY A 592 -11.88 10.79 37.04
N ARG A 593 -10.91 9.99 36.57
CA ARG A 593 -9.69 10.45 35.90
C ARG A 593 -9.81 10.35 34.39
#